data_AF-A0A947Y5B6-F1
#
_entry.id   AF-A0A947Y5B6-F1
#
_cell.length_a   1.000
_cell.length_b   1.000
_cell.length_c   1.000
_cell.angle_alpha   90.00
_cell.angle_beta   90.00
_cell.angle_gamma   90.00
#
_symmetry.space_group_name_H-M   'P 1'
#
loop_
_entity.id
_entity.type
_entity.pdbx_description
1 polymer ?
#
loop_
_entity_poly.entity_id
_entity_poly.type
_entity_poly.pdbx_seq_one_letter_code
_entity_poly.pdbx_strand_id
1 'polypeptide(L)'
;MELSPFLQDLSQQPIIQRLLIIAAYALLAKAVDIFVNRILKRLAAAYTTSELDDKVISILHTPIVFSVFFFGVFHAVTMEPVLAQPWEKFVPALAQSVALIVWTLAALRLFMVVGEHYLKSIAGRGKIGADLFLLLKNVVRVIVIVSALIWLLSIWNVNLAPLFASAGIAGIAVALAAKDSLANFFGG
;
A
#
# COMPACT_ATOMS: atom_id res chain seq x y z
N MET A 1 -34.87 -31.93 -16.02
CA MET A 1 -33.59 -31.57 -16.66
C MET A 1 -33.78 -30.25 -17.41
N GLU A 2 -34.22 -29.20 -16.71
CA GLU A 2 -34.53 -27.87 -17.27
C GLU A 2 -33.71 -26.75 -16.61
N LEU A 3 -32.62 -27.10 -15.92
CA LEU A 3 -31.81 -26.11 -15.21
C LEU A 3 -30.90 -25.33 -16.17
N SER A 4 -30.54 -25.87 -17.35
CA SER A 4 -29.58 -25.19 -18.25
C SER A 4 -30.09 -23.88 -18.86
N PRO A 5 -31.35 -23.73 -19.33
CA PRO A 5 -31.84 -22.47 -19.91
C PRO A 5 -32.06 -21.41 -18.82
N PHE A 6 -32.58 -21.82 -17.66
CA PHE A 6 -32.79 -20.93 -16.51
C PHE A 6 -31.46 -20.37 -15.95
N LEU A 7 -30.42 -21.22 -15.88
CA LEU A 7 -29.08 -20.79 -15.48
C LEU A 7 -28.42 -19.85 -16.51
N GLN A 8 -28.69 -20.06 -17.81
CA GLN A 8 -28.23 -19.14 -18.85
C GLN A 8 -28.88 -17.76 -18.71
N ASP A 9 -30.18 -17.69 -18.46
CA ASP A 9 -30.91 -16.42 -18.35
C ASP A 9 -30.50 -15.62 -17.10
N LEU A 10 -30.25 -16.31 -15.98
CA LEU A 10 -29.66 -15.72 -14.77
C LEU A 10 -28.23 -15.20 -15.02
N SER A 11 -27.41 -15.91 -15.79
CA SER A 11 -26.03 -15.47 -16.08
C SER A 11 -25.95 -14.24 -16.99
N GLN A 12 -27.03 -13.90 -17.70
CA GLN A 12 -27.11 -12.72 -18.57
C GLN A 12 -27.45 -11.44 -17.79
N GLN A 13 -27.84 -11.56 -16.52
CA GLN A 13 -28.11 -10.41 -15.67
C GLN A 13 -26.79 -9.73 -15.24
N PRO A 14 -26.59 -8.43 -15.53
CA PRO A 14 -25.34 -7.72 -15.21
C PRO A 14 -24.94 -7.80 -13.73
N ILE A 15 -25.92 -7.84 -12.83
CA ILE A 15 -25.70 -7.95 -11.38
C ILE A 15 -25.08 -9.31 -11.04
N ILE A 16 -25.56 -10.38 -11.66
CA ILE A 16 -25.07 -11.74 -11.39
C ILE A 16 -23.64 -11.90 -11.91
N GLN A 17 -23.33 -11.37 -13.09
CA GLN A 17 -21.97 -11.35 -13.63
C GLN A 17 -21.00 -10.61 -12.71
N ARG A 18 -21.40 -9.45 -12.18
CA ARG A 18 -20.60 -8.70 -11.19
C ARG A 18 -20.33 -9.49 -9.92
N LEU A 19 -21.36 -10.15 -9.38
CA LEU A 19 -21.23 -10.99 -8.20
C LEU A 19 -20.32 -12.19 -8.46
N LEU A 20 -20.40 -12.80 -9.65
CA LEU A 20 -19.51 -13.89 -10.05
C LEU A 20 -18.05 -13.45 -10.17
N ILE A 21 -17.79 -12.27 -10.75
CA ILE A 21 -16.44 -11.70 -10.81
C ILE A 21 -15.91 -11.46 -9.40
N ILE A 22 -16.67 -10.80 -8.53
CA ILE A 22 -16.27 -10.56 -7.14
C ILE A 22 -16.00 -11.90 -6.43
N ALA A 23 -16.86 -12.90 -6.61
CA ALA A 23 -16.67 -14.23 -6.04
C ALA A 23 -15.39 -14.90 -6.57
N ALA A 24 -15.12 -14.82 -7.88
CA ALA A 24 -13.91 -15.38 -8.48
C ALA A 24 -12.64 -14.74 -7.92
N TYR A 25 -12.60 -13.41 -7.81
CA TYR A 25 -11.48 -12.71 -7.20
C TYR A 25 -11.38 -12.93 -5.68
N ALA A 26 -12.48 -13.13 -4.97
CA ALA A 26 -12.47 -13.52 -3.57
C ALA A 26 -11.87 -14.94 -3.38
N LEU A 27 -12.21 -15.88 -4.27
CA LEU A 27 -11.60 -17.21 -4.30
C LEU A 27 -10.10 -17.11 -4.62
N LEU A 28 -9.71 -16.26 -5.58
CA LEU A 28 -8.30 -16.02 -5.89
C LEU A 28 -7.56 -15.39 -4.70
N ALA A 29 -8.15 -14.40 -4.03
CA ALA A 29 -7.60 -13.79 -2.83
C ALA A 29 -7.42 -14.85 -1.72
N LYS A 30 -8.39 -15.76 -1.57
CA LYS A 30 -8.29 -16.88 -0.62
C LYS A 30 -7.20 -17.87 -1.02
N ALA A 31 -7.02 -18.15 -2.30
CA ALA A 31 -5.93 -18.98 -2.79
C ALA A 31 -4.57 -18.34 -2.49
N VAL A 32 -4.44 -17.02 -2.65
CA VAL A 32 -3.24 -16.26 -2.28
C VAL A 32 -3.00 -16.30 -0.77
N ASP A 33 -4.03 -16.11 0.06
CA ASP A 33 -3.95 -16.24 1.53
C ASP A 33 -3.43 -17.63 1.94
N ILE A 34 -3.97 -18.69 1.33
CA ILE A 34 -3.52 -20.07 1.57
C ILE A 34 -2.08 -20.28 1.08
N PHE A 35 -1.75 -19.79 -0.12
CA PHE A 35 -0.40 -19.92 -0.70
C PHE A 35 0.65 -19.24 0.19
N VAL A 36 0.41 -18.00 0.62
CA VAL A 36 1.35 -17.26 1.47
C VAL A 36 1.50 -17.96 2.83
N ASN A 37 0.39 -18.39 3.45
CA ASN A 37 0.44 -19.03 4.76
C ASN A 37 1.04 -20.44 4.73
N ARG A 38 0.79 -21.24 3.68
CA ARG A 38 1.29 -22.63 3.60
C ARG A 38 2.66 -22.76 2.96
N ILE A 39 2.96 -21.95 1.95
CA ILE A 39 4.17 -22.09 1.14
C ILE A 39 5.18 -21.04 1.57
N LEU A 40 4.90 -19.74 1.44
CA LEU A 40 5.91 -18.71 1.74
C LEU A 40 6.38 -18.74 3.19
N LYS A 41 5.49 -18.85 4.17
CA LYS A 41 5.89 -18.97 5.58
C LYS A 41 6.65 -20.27 5.89
N ARG A 42 6.28 -21.37 5.23
CA ARG A 42 6.97 -22.67 5.42
C ARG A 42 8.35 -22.68 4.78
N LEU A 43 8.49 -22.04 3.61
CA LEU A 43 9.77 -21.87 2.93
C LEU A 43 10.68 -20.92 3.70
N ALA A 44 10.15 -19.78 4.19
CA ALA A 44 10.90 -18.87 5.04
C ALA A 44 11.44 -19.61 6.27
N ALA A 45 10.60 -20.37 6.98
CA ALA A 45 11.02 -21.17 8.13
C ALA A 45 11.99 -22.32 7.81
N ALA A 46 11.95 -22.87 6.58
CA ALA A 46 12.77 -24.02 6.19
C ALA A 46 14.13 -23.62 5.60
N TYR A 47 14.22 -22.46 4.95
CA TYR A 47 15.40 -22.02 4.20
C TYR A 47 16.09 -20.79 4.79
N THR A 48 15.44 -20.08 5.72
CA THR A 48 15.97 -18.86 6.32
C THR A 48 15.85 -18.88 7.85
N THR A 49 16.91 -18.48 8.56
CA THR A 49 16.88 -18.25 10.02
C THR A 49 16.56 -16.79 10.39
N SER A 50 16.24 -15.94 9.40
CA SER A 50 16.08 -14.50 9.60
C SER A 50 14.66 -14.15 10.03
N GLU A 51 14.49 -13.69 11.28
CA GLU A 51 13.22 -13.14 11.78
C GLU A 51 12.69 -11.96 10.94
N LEU A 52 13.56 -11.31 10.15
CA LEU A 52 13.19 -10.19 9.29
C LEU A 52 12.27 -10.65 8.16
N ASP A 53 12.58 -11.80 7.54
CA ASP A 53 11.86 -12.29 6.37
C ASP A 53 10.43 -12.69 6.73
N ASP A 54 10.26 -13.37 7.87
CA ASP A 54 8.94 -13.73 8.40
C ASP A 54 8.07 -12.49 8.67
N LYS A 55 8.66 -11.45 9.26
CA LYS A 55 7.95 -10.19 9.53
C LYS A 55 7.57 -9.50 8.22
N VAL A 56 8.49 -9.40 7.26
CA VAL A 56 8.22 -8.80 5.95
C VAL A 56 7.10 -9.54 5.22
N ILE A 57 7.15 -10.87 5.17
CA ILE A 57 6.11 -11.71 4.55
C ILE A 57 4.76 -11.46 5.24
N SER A 58 4.73 -11.39 6.57
CA SER A 58 3.48 -11.14 7.30
C SER A 58 2.91 -9.73 7.06
N ILE A 59 3.76 -8.72 6.89
CA ILE A 59 3.37 -7.35 6.60
C ILE A 59 2.81 -7.22 5.18
N LEU A 60 3.45 -7.88 4.21
CA LEU A 60 3.03 -7.84 2.80
C LEU A 60 1.86 -8.76 2.48
N HIS A 61 1.63 -9.80 3.28
CA HIS A 61 0.51 -10.72 3.10
C HIS A 61 -0.85 -10.01 3.01
N THR A 62 -1.17 -9.19 4.01
CA THR A 62 -2.44 -8.46 4.08
C THR A 62 -2.70 -7.54 2.88
N PRO A 63 -1.79 -6.60 2.50
CA PRO A 63 -2.00 -5.73 1.34
C PRO A 63 -2.08 -6.48 0.02
N ILE A 64 -1.34 -7.59 -0.15
CA ILE A 64 -1.40 -8.39 -1.38
C ILE A 64 -2.76 -9.08 -1.51
N VAL A 65 -3.22 -9.81 -0.48
CA VAL A 65 -4.52 -10.48 -0.49
C VAL A 65 -5.65 -9.47 -0.72
N PHE A 66 -5.56 -8.32 -0.04
CA PHE A 66 -6.52 -7.22 -0.19
C PHE A 66 -6.53 -6.67 -1.62
N SER A 67 -5.36 -6.47 -2.24
CA SER A 67 -5.24 -5.98 -3.61
C SER A 67 -5.92 -6.92 -4.61
N VAL A 68 -5.71 -8.23 -4.46
CA VAL A 68 -6.36 -9.24 -5.32
C VAL A 68 -7.89 -9.13 -5.23
N PHE A 69 -8.44 -9.01 -4.02
CA PHE A 69 -9.87 -8.83 -3.84
C PHE A 69 -10.38 -7.52 -4.47
N PHE A 70 -9.68 -6.40 -4.24
CA PHE A 70 -10.07 -5.08 -4.75
C PHE A 70 -9.95 -4.95 -6.26
N PHE A 71 -9.03 -5.67 -6.91
CA PHE A 71 -9.02 -5.80 -8.36
C PHE A 71 -10.32 -6.40 -8.89
N GLY A 72 -10.91 -7.36 -8.20
CA GLY A 72 -12.22 -7.91 -8.56
C GLY A 72 -13.36 -6.91 -8.42
N VAL A 73 -13.35 -6.12 -7.35
CA VAL A 73 -14.32 -5.02 -7.16
C VAL A 73 -14.18 -3.99 -8.28
N PHE A 74 -12.95 -3.58 -8.60
CA PHE A 74 -12.67 -2.64 -9.69
C PHE A 74 -13.19 -3.19 -11.03
N HIS A 75 -12.82 -4.43 -11.36
CA HIS A 75 -13.27 -5.10 -12.58
C HIS A 75 -14.81 -5.16 -12.68
N ALA A 76 -15.49 -5.57 -11.59
CA ALA A 76 -16.94 -5.66 -11.57
C ALA A 76 -17.62 -4.30 -11.79
N VAL A 77 -17.03 -3.22 -11.28
CA VAL A 77 -17.58 -1.85 -11.38
C VAL A 77 -17.37 -1.24 -12.77
N THR A 78 -16.23 -1.54 -13.43
CA THR A 78 -15.93 -1.05 -14.77
C THR A 78 -16.60 -1.86 -15.89
N MET A 79 -17.22 -3.00 -15.55
CA MET A 79 -17.95 -3.84 -16.49
C MET A 79 -19.23 -3.14 -16.97
N GLU A 80 -19.51 -3.24 -18.27
CA GLU A 80 -20.75 -2.75 -18.87
C GLU A 80 -21.98 -3.62 -18.48
N PRO A 81 -23.18 -3.03 -18.37
CA PRO A 81 -23.47 -1.60 -18.37
C PRO A 81 -22.92 -0.93 -17.10
N VAL A 82 -22.23 0.20 -17.28
CA VAL A 82 -21.56 0.92 -16.17
C VAL A 82 -22.58 1.30 -15.08
N LEU A 83 -22.12 1.34 -13.83
CA LEU A 83 -22.96 1.81 -12.72
C LEU A 83 -23.50 3.22 -12.99
N ALA A 84 -24.71 3.50 -12.53
CA ALA A 84 -25.26 4.85 -12.60
C ALA A 84 -24.41 5.84 -11.77
N GLN A 85 -24.31 7.10 -12.21
CA GLN A 85 -23.68 8.13 -11.40
C GLN A 85 -24.45 8.34 -10.09
N PRO A 86 -23.76 8.62 -8.96
CA PRO A 86 -22.31 8.88 -8.83
C PRO A 86 -21.45 7.62 -8.64
N TRP A 87 -22.05 6.44 -8.60
CA TRP A 87 -21.40 5.18 -8.20
C TRP A 87 -20.28 4.74 -9.13
N GLU A 88 -20.39 5.06 -10.42
CA GLU A 88 -19.34 4.87 -11.43
C GLU A 88 -17.99 5.42 -10.98
N LYS A 89 -17.96 6.63 -10.40
CA LYS A 89 -16.72 7.29 -9.98
C LYS A 89 -16.42 7.07 -8.50
N PHE A 90 -17.46 7.05 -7.67
CA PHE A 90 -17.32 6.96 -6.23
C PHE A 90 -16.77 5.60 -5.78
N VAL A 91 -17.27 4.49 -6.33
CA VAL A 91 -16.85 3.14 -5.90
C VAL A 91 -15.37 2.87 -6.23
N PRO A 92 -14.87 3.16 -7.44
CA PRO A 92 -13.45 3.01 -7.74
C PRO A 92 -12.56 3.95 -6.92
N ALA A 93 -12.96 5.21 -6.73
CA ALA A 93 -12.20 6.17 -5.92
C ALA A 93 -12.10 5.73 -4.45
N LEU A 94 -13.19 5.22 -3.88
CA LEU A 94 -13.20 4.66 -2.53
C LEU A 94 -12.30 3.43 -2.44
N ALA A 95 -12.40 2.51 -3.41
CA ALA A 95 -11.55 1.32 -3.50
C ALA A 95 -10.06 1.66 -3.55
N GLN A 96 -9.68 2.60 -4.43
CA GLN A 96 -8.31 3.09 -4.55
C GLN A 96 -7.84 3.77 -3.26
N SER A 97 -8.71 4.53 -2.58
CA SER A 97 -8.40 5.19 -1.31
C SER A 97 -8.10 4.16 -0.20
N VAL A 98 -8.92 3.11 -0.08
CA VAL A 98 -8.67 2.06 0.93
C VAL A 98 -7.40 1.27 0.58
N ALA A 99 -7.19 0.92 -0.69
CA ALA A 99 -5.96 0.26 -1.14
C ALA A 99 -4.72 1.11 -0.83
N LEU A 100 -4.77 2.41 -1.11
CA LEU A 100 -3.71 3.36 -0.79
C LEU A 100 -3.39 3.34 0.71
N ILE A 101 -4.39 3.45 1.58
CA ILE A 101 -4.20 3.43 3.04
C ILE A 101 -3.56 2.11 3.49
N VAL A 102 -4.06 0.97 3.00
CA VAL A 102 -3.53 -0.36 3.33
C VAL A 102 -2.06 -0.48 2.93
N TRP A 103 -1.69 -0.03 1.74
CA TRP A 103 -0.32 -0.04 1.26
C TRP A 103 0.59 0.96 1.98
N THR A 104 0.11 2.16 2.31
CA THR A 104 0.86 3.14 3.10
C THR A 104 1.16 2.60 4.50
N LEU A 105 0.18 1.97 5.17
CA LEU A 105 0.40 1.36 6.47
C LEU A 105 1.38 0.19 6.41
N ALA A 106 1.30 -0.63 5.35
CA ALA A 106 2.26 -1.70 5.12
C ALA A 106 3.68 -1.16 4.89
N ALA A 107 3.84 -0.12 4.07
CA ALA A 107 5.12 0.53 3.81
C ALA A 107 5.75 1.12 5.08
N LEU A 108 4.96 1.82 5.91
CA LEU A 108 5.43 2.36 7.18
C LEU A 108 5.87 1.26 8.16
N ARG A 109 5.13 0.15 8.23
CA ARG A 109 5.49 -1.02 9.05
C ARG A 109 6.75 -1.70 8.53
N LEU A 110 6.86 -1.90 7.22
CA LEU A 110 8.02 -2.50 6.58
C LEU A 110 9.28 -1.68 6.86
N PHE A 111 9.20 -0.36 6.66
CA PHE A 111 10.29 0.56 6.93
C PHE A 111 10.72 0.52 8.41
N MET A 112 9.76 0.43 9.34
CA MET A 112 10.06 0.30 10.77
C MET A 112 10.78 -1.02 11.09
N VAL A 113 10.28 -2.15 10.59
CA VAL A 113 10.85 -3.48 10.86
C VAL A 113 12.25 -3.64 10.26
N VAL A 114 12.42 -3.24 8.99
CA VAL A 114 13.74 -3.24 8.34
C VAL A 114 14.67 -2.30 9.09
N GLY A 115 14.18 -1.12 9.44
CA GLY A 115 14.90 -0.13 10.21
C GLY A 115 15.43 -0.63 11.55
N GLU A 116 14.59 -1.28 12.34
CA GLU A 116 14.98 -1.86 13.63
C GLU A 116 16.01 -2.98 13.47
N HIS A 117 15.91 -3.79 12.42
CA HIS A 117 16.89 -4.83 12.12
C HIS A 117 18.26 -4.22 11.80
N TYR A 118 18.31 -3.19 10.95
CA TYR A 118 19.54 -2.45 10.67
C TYR A 118 20.09 -1.75 11.91
N LEU A 119 19.24 -1.13 12.73
CA LEU A 119 19.65 -0.45 13.94
C LEU A 119 20.29 -1.41 14.94
N LYS A 120 19.75 -2.62 15.12
CA LYS A 120 20.38 -3.67 15.95
C LYS A 120 21.77 -4.06 15.43
N SER A 121 21.93 -4.14 14.11
CA SER A 121 23.24 -4.43 13.49
C SER A 121 24.26 -3.28 13.64
N ILE A 122 23.80 -2.03 13.71
CA ILE A 122 24.66 -0.83 13.79
C ILE A 122 24.88 -0.39 15.24
N ALA A 123 23.99 -0.74 16.18
CA ALA A 123 24.12 -0.41 17.60
C ALA A 123 25.43 -0.95 18.23
N GLY A 124 25.98 -2.04 17.68
CA GLY A 124 27.30 -2.55 18.04
C GLY A 124 28.49 -1.70 17.54
N ARG A 125 28.26 -0.69 16.69
CA ARG A 125 29.27 0.16 16.04
C ARG A 125 29.32 1.61 16.54
N GLY A 126 28.48 2.00 17.51
CA GLY A 126 28.54 3.30 18.21
C GLY A 126 27.26 4.15 18.17
N LYS A 127 27.17 5.14 19.09
CA LYS A 127 25.96 5.97 19.34
C LYS A 127 25.56 6.89 18.18
N ILE A 128 26.54 7.43 17.43
CA ILE A 128 26.30 8.42 16.35
C ILE A 128 25.45 7.84 15.21
N GLY A 129 25.68 6.57 14.84
CA GLY A 129 24.89 5.90 13.79
C GLY A 129 23.43 5.67 14.17
N ALA A 130 23.15 5.47 15.46
CA ALA A 130 21.80 5.25 15.95
C ALA A 130 20.97 6.55 15.93
N ASP A 131 21.57 7.66 16.36
CA ASP A 131 20.89 8.96 16.37
C ASP A 131 20.56 9.43 14.95
N LEU A 132 21.50 9.30 14.00
CA LEU A 132 21.26 9.64 12.59
C LEU A 132 20.15 8.78 11.97
N PHE A 133 20.11 7.48 12.29
CA PHE A 133 19.06 6.59 11.84
C PHE A 133 17.68 7.00 12.37
N LEU A 134 17.58 7.38 13.64
CA LEU A 134 16.33 7.85 14.26
C LEU A 134 15.83 9.14 13.62
N LEU A 135 16.73 10.07 13.28
CA LEU A 135 16.38 11.30 12.56
C LEU A 135 15.86 10.98 11.15
N LEU A 136 16.58 10.16 10.38
CA LEU A 136 16.17 9.76 9.04
C LEU A 136 14.83 9.02 9.06
N LYS A 137 14.59 8.18 10.07
CA LYS A 137 13.33 7.45 10.26
C LYS A 137 12.13 8.40 10.33
N ASN A 138 12.25 9.49 11.09
CA ASN A 138 11.17 10.47 11.22
C ASN A 138 10.95 11.24 9.91
N VAL A 139 12.01 11.62 9.20
CA VAL A 139 11.92 12.31 7.90
C VAL A 139 11.21 11.44 6.87
N VAL A 140 11.62 10.17 6.71
CA VAL A 140 10.98 9.24 5.77
C VAL A 140 9.50 9.03 6.14
N ARG A 141 9.17 8.91 7.42
CA ARG A 141 7.79 8.79 7.88
C ARG A 141 6.94 9.99 7.46
N VAL A 142 7.45 11.21 7.63
CA VAL A 142 6.75 12.44 7.20
C VAL A 142 6.56 12.43 5.69
N ILE A 143 7.60 12.12 4.91
CA ILE A 143 7.52 12.05 3.44
C ILE A 143 6.44 11.07 3.01
N VAL A 144 6.44 9.83 3.53
CA VAL A 144 5.46 8.80 3.17
C VAL A 144 4.04 9.24 3.48
N ILE A 145 3.80 9.86 4.64
CA ILE A 145 2.46 10.36 5.03
C ILE A 145 2.01 11.50 4.12
N VAL A 146 2.87 12.46 3.84
CA VAL A 146 2.56 13.60 2.96
C VAL A 146 2.29 13.12 1.53
N SER A 147 3.11 12.20 1.00
CA SER A 147 2.89 11.60 -0.31
C SER A 147 1.57 10.83 -0.39
N ALA A 148 1.23 10.06 0.65
CA ALA A 148 -0.04 9.35 0.72
C ALA A 148 -1.24 10.32 0.74
N LEU A 149 -1.13 11.45 1.45
CA LEU A 149 -2.17 12.49 1.45
C LEU A 149 -2.35 13.12 0.07
N ILE A 150 -1.25 13.44 -0.62
CA ILE A 150 -1.28 13.99 -1.98
C ILE A 150 -1.93 13.00 -2.96
N TRP A 151 -1.56 11.72 -2.89
CA TRP A 151 -2.18 10.67 -3.71
C TRP A 151 -3.66 10.48 -3.40
N LEU A 152 -4.05 10.55 -2.12
CA LEU A 152 -5.45 10.49 -1.73
C LEU A 152 -6.23 11.64 -2.39
N LEU A 153 -5.75 12.87 -2.29
CA LEU A 153 -6.37 14.03 -2.94
C LEU A 153 -6.43 13.87 -4.47
N SER A 154 -5.40 13.28 -5.08
CA SER A 154 -5.37 12.96 -6.51
C SER A 154 -6.47 11.99 -6.93
N ILE A 155 -6.74 10.94 -6.14
CA ILE A 155 -7.81 9.97 -6.40
C ILE A 155 -9.18 10.66 -6.47
N TRP A 156 -9.38 11.68 -5.64
CA TRP A 156 -10.61 12.47 -5.59
C TRP A 156 -10.61 13.66 -6.57
N ASN A 157 -9.66 13.73 -7.49
CA ASN A 157 -9.52 14.81 -8.49
C ASN A 157 -9.43 16.22 -7.87
N VAL A 158 -8.85 16.34 -6.68
CA VAL A 158 -8.61 17.64 -6.03
C VAL A 158 -7.40 18.30 -6.68
N ASN A 159 -7.47 19.62 -6.93
CA ASN A 159 -6.36 20.37 -7.49
C ASN A 159 -5.14 20.38 -6.55
N LEU A 160 -4.02 19.81 -7.00
CA LEU A 160 -2.78 19.70 -6.23
C LEU A 160 -1.85 20.91 -6.38
N ALA A 161 -2.11 21.84 -7.31
CA ALA A 161 -1.23 22.99 -7.56
C ALA A 161 -0.96 23.85 -6.30
N PRO A 162 -1.95 24.15 -5.44
CA PRO A 162 -1.71 24.90 -4.20
C PRO A 162 -0.80 24.15 -3.21
N LEU A 163 -0.91 22.82 -3.16
CA LEU A 163 -0.06 21.97 -2.31
C LEU A 163 1.39 21.98 -2.81
N PHE A 164 1.62 21.86 -4.11
CA PHE A 164 2.97 21.91 -4.66
C PHE A 164 3.59 23.31 -4.55
N ALA A 165 2.81 24.38 -4.75
CA ALA A 165 3.28 25.74 -4.55
C ALA A 165 3.72 25.98 -3.10
N SER A 166 2.91 25.57 -2.11
CA SER A 166 3.26 25.71 -0.69
C SER A 166 4.42 24.79 -0.26
N ALA A 167 4.47 23.55 -0.76
CA ALA A 167 5.58 22.64 -0.53
C ALA A 167 6.91 23.18 -1.09
N GLY A 168 6.88 23.89 -2.23
CA GLY A 168 8.05 24.56 -2.79
C GLY A 168 8.61 25.63 -1.84
N ILE A 169 7.75 26.52 -1.33
CA ILE A 169 8.15 27.57 -0.39
C ILE A 169 8.66 26.97 0.93
N ALA A 170 7.93 26.00 1.49
CA ALA A 170 8.34 25.30 2.71
C ALA A 170 9.67 24.56 2.52
N GLY A 171 9.88 23.91 1.37
CA GLY A 171 11.12 23.23 1.02
C GLY A 171 12.31 24.17 0.95
N ILE A 172 12.15 25.37 0.36
CA ILE A 172 13.18 26.41 0.36
C ILE A 172 13.50 26.85 1.79
N ALA A 173 12.49 27.10 2.61
CA ALA A 173 12.70 27.49 4.01
C ALA A 173 13.48 26.44 4.80
N VAL A 174 13.14 25.15 4.65
CA VAL A 174 13.85 24.03 5.28
C VAL A 174 15.28 23.90 4.74
N ALA A 175 15.48 24.05 3.42
CA ALA A 175 16.81 23.98 2.81
C ALA A 175 17.73 25.11 3.29
N LEU A 176 17.21 26.33 3.42
CA LEU A 176 17.96 27.47 3.97
C LEU A 176 18.32 27.24 5.44
N ALA A 177 17.40 26.71 6.25
CA ALA A 177 17.67 26.38 7.65
C ALA A 177 18.70 25.25 7.79
N ALA A 178 18.69 24.26 6.89
CA ALA A 178 19.63 23.14 6.91
C ALA A 178 21.03 23.50 6.37
N LYS A 179 21.16 24.60 5.61
CA LYS A 179 22.39 25.02 4.92
C LYS A 179 23.61 25.04 5.85
N ASP A 180 23.49 25.73 6.98
CA ASP A 180 24.62 25.93 7.90
C ASP A 180 24.96 24.63 8.65
N SER A 181 23.95 23.80 8.95
CA SER A 181 24.17 22.49 9.59
C SER A 181 24.91 21.52 8.66
N LEU A 182 24.56 21.49 7.37
CA LEU A 182 25.25 20.68 6.37
C LEU A 182 26.67 21.20 6.11
N ALA A 183 26.85 22.52 6.02
CA ALA A 183 28.17 23.12 5.83
C ALA A 183 29.13 22.75 6.98
N ASN A 184 28.66 22.79 8.23
CA ASN A 184 29.46 22.39 9.39
C ASN A 184 29.74 20.88 9.45
N PHE A 185 28.85 20.04 8.90
CA PHE A 185 29.05 18.59 8.85
C PHE A 185 30.08 18.14 7.80
N PHE A 186 30.17 18.84 6.66
CA PHE A 186 31.09 18.49 5.56
C PHE A 186 32.37 19.34 5.49
N GLY A 187 32.41 20.50 6.15
CA GLY A 187 33.57 21.38 6.21
C GLY A 187 34.50 21.13 7.40
N GLY A 188 34.10 20.23 8.32
CA GLY A 188 34.90 19.75 9.45
C GLY A 188 35.69 18.49 9.12
#